data_AF-A0A4Q3RYL4-F1
#
_entry.id   AF-A0A4Q3RYL4-F1
#
_cell.length_a   1.000
_cell.length_b   1.000
_cell.length_c   1.000
_cell.angle_alpha   90.00
_cell.angle_beta   90.00
_cell.angle_gamma   90.00
#
_symmetry.space_group_name_H-M   'P 1'
#
loop_
_entity.id
_entity.type
_entity.pdbx_description
1 polymer ?
#
loop_
_entity_poly.entity_id
_entity_poly.type
_entity_poly.pdbx_seq_one_letter_code
_entity_poly.pdbx_strand_id
1 'polypeptide(L)'
;MPKQEQTIAHQLDRSEALATAYEVMKQLGWTVSFAGEYSLQASTPTNWKTKGERIICEVAEGSVYILSEMVNGEIADISKKNKKNCENFCSLFAITNPPAGEALERVNQEITRLQESTAIQLQADEAEAEELNQAMNLKGSNLNLTYVIMALNIIVFILMAIDGAGIIEPNGYVHVKWGSNFGPLTMSGDWWRLFTNMFIHFGLIHLAMNMYCLYNAGIYLEPMLGKFRFAIAYVSTGILASLVSLWWHSEPANSAGASGAVFGMYGVFLTLLLSKLIPERVRKALLQNIMVFVAFNLLYGLKGGIDNAAHVGGLLSGMLIGYAFTFALQRQKEGLRTAWMLPAIALLTIAVAAGYLQKNKYPLSDRTALLAELGNRNFKDSDRFNDVLNKFDAMHGVVDAAIGDTTLTYSQLSKAIDETALPEFDKATSMLQTTGKYEISPASHQKAGLLVEYLEQKKVEMNILKQLCVTPTDEQLLQQLTVVRTKAKNIFDQAIKL
;
A
#
# COMPACT_ATOMS: atom_id res chain seq x y z
N MET A 1 -6.89 -0.18 -21.49
CA MET A 1 -7.14 1.25 -21.74
C MET A 1 -8.18 1.36 -22.84
N PRO A 2 -9.08 2.35 -22.82
CA PRO A 2 -10.06 2.56 -23.88
C PRO A 2 -9.38 2.78 -25.24
N LYS A 3 -9.84 2.08 -26.28
CA LYS A 3 -9.30 2.13 -27.64
C LYS A 3 -10.38 2.01 -28.71
N GLN A 4 -10.11 2.51 -29.90
CA GLN A 4 -10.92 2.30 -31.10
C GLN A 4 -10.03 1.98 -32.28
N GLU A 5 -10.52 1.09 -33.14
CA GLU A 5 -9.80 0.62 -34.32
C GLU A 5 -10.70 0.64 -35.55
N GLN A 6 -10.12 0.92 -36.71
CA GLN A 6 -10.80 0.85 -38.00
C GLN A 6 -9.83 0.33 -39.07
N THR A 7 -10.40 -0.26 -40.12
CA THR A 7 -9.65 -0.73 -41.28
C THR A 7 -10.27 -0.15 -42.55
N ILE A 8 -9.42 0.31 -43.46
CA ILE A 8 -9.79 0.91 -44.73
C ILE A 8 -9.18 0.08 -45.85
N ALA A 9 -9.95 -0.27 -46.88
CA ALA A 9 -9.41 -0.90 -48.09
C ALA A 9 -8.80 0.15 -49.03
N HIS A 10 -7.69 -0.19 -49.69
CA HIS A 10 -7.05 0.66 -50.71
C HIS A 10 -6.49 -0.17 -51.86
N GLN A 11 -6.12 0.50 -52.95
CA GLN A 11 -5.44 -0.11 -54.11
C GLN A 11 -4.00 0.37 -54.30
N LEU A 12 -3.51 1.24 -53.40
CA LEU A 12 -2.16 1.77 -53.42
C LEU A 12 -1.12 0.68 -53.17
N ASP A 13 0.08 0.88 -53.71
CA ASP A 13 1.23 0.10 -53.27
C ASP A 13 1.58 0.43 -51.80
N ARG A 14 2.44 -0.39 -51.18
CA ARG A 14 2.76 -0.22 -49.76
C ARG A 14 3.48 1.10 -49.45
N SER A 15 4.36 1.56 -50.33
CA SER A 15 5.10 2.81 -50.13
C SER A 15 4.18 4.01 -50.28
N GLU A 16 3.33 4.01 -51.29
CA GLU A 16 2.30 5.02 -51.53
C GLU A 16 1.31 5.07 -50.38
N ALA A 17 0.85 3.92 -49.87
CA ALA A 17 -0.07 3.85 -48.75
C ALA A 17 0.56 4.39 -47.45
N LEU A 18 1.82 4.02 -47.15
CA LEU A 18 2.54 4.51 -45.97
C LEU A 18 2.81 6.02 -46.06
N ALA A 19 3.22 6.52 -47.23
CA ALA A 19 3.43 7.94 -47.48
C ALA A 19 2.11 8.74 -47.41
N THR A 20 1.01 8.18 -47.93
CA THR A 20 -0.32 8.77 -47.82
C THR A 20 -0.77 8.83 -46.36
N ALA A 21 -0.59 7.75 -45.60
CA ALA A 21 -0.90 7.73 -44.17
C ALA A 21 -0.10 8.77 -43.39
N TYR A 22 1.20 8.91 -43.68
CA TYR A 22 2.06 9.91 -43.06
C TYR A 22 1.58 11.35 -43.31
N GLU A 23 1.24 11.67 -44.56
CA GLU A 23 0.70 13.00 -44.91
C GLU A 23 -0.67 13.25 -44.28
N VAL A 24 -1.55 12.25 -44.24
CA VAL A 24 -2.84 12.33 -43.54
C VAL A 24 -2.64 12.66 -42.06
N MET A 25 -1.69 12.00 -41.38
CA MET A 25 -1.37 12.29 -39.99
C MET A 25 -0.87 13.73 -39.81
N LYS A 26 0.01 14.22 -40.69
CA LYS A 26 0.48 15.61 -40.65
C LYS A 26 -0.66 16.61 -40.89
N GLN A 27 -1.57 16.34 -41.82
CA GLN A 27 -2.74 17.19 -42.09
C GLN A 27 -3.72 17.25 -40.92
N LEU A 28 -3.86 16.15 -40.16
CA LEU A 28 -4.64 16.12 -38.92
C LEU A 28 -3.93 16.82 -37.74
N GLY A 29 -2.72 17.34 -37.96
CA GLY A 29 -1.90 18.00 -36.94
C GLY A 29 -1.28 17.01 -35.95
N TRP A 30 -1.17 15.73 -36.30
CA TRP A 30 -0.57 14.72 -35.44
C TRP A 30 0.94 14.70 -35.60
N THR A 31 1.65 14.46 -34.50
CA THR A 31 3.12 14.35 -34.52
C THR A 31 3.51 12.90 -34.63
N VAL A 32 4.05 12.51 -35.80
CA VAL A 32 4.61 11.17 -36.04
C VAL A 32 5.97 11.08 -35.36
N SER A 33 6.12 10.13 -34.44
CA SER A 33 7.32 10.00 -33.61
C SER A 33 8.10 8.72 -33.89
N PHE A 34 7.44 7.68 -34.41
CA PHE A 34 8.09 6.43 -34.78
C PHE A 34 7.58 5.91 -36.12
N ALA A 35 8.46 5.21 -36.84
CA ALA A 35 8.12 4.52 -38.07
C ALA A 35 8.78 3.14 -38.08
N GLY A 36 8.00 2.11 -38.35
CA GLY A 36 8.46 0.77 -38.70
C GLY A 36 8.48 0.57 -40.21
N GLU A 37 8.76 -0.64 -40.67
CA GLU A 37 8.75 -0.99 -42.10
C GLU A 37 7.37 -0.75 -42.74
N TYR A 38 6.31 -1.04 -41.99
CA TYR A 38 4.91 -0.95 -42.45
C TYR A 38 3.99 -0.21 -41.48
N SER A 39 4.56 0.52 -40.52
CA SER A 39 3.77 1.14 -39.47
C SER A 39 4.25 2.53 -39.10
N LEU A 40 3.32 3.38 -38.65
CA LEU A 40 3.60 4.71 -38.15
C LEU A 40 2.95 4.85 -36.77
N GLN A 41 3.67 5.44 -35.83
CA GLN A 41 3.12 5.83 -34.54
C GLN A 41 3.13 7.35 -34.42
N ALA A 42 1.99 7.91 -34.06
CA ALA A 42 1.81 9.34 -33.87
C ALA A 42 1.12 9.67 -32.55
N SER A 43 1.16 10.94 -32.17
CA SER A 43 0.41 11.49 -31.06
C SER A 43 -0.48 12.65 -31.52
N THR A 44 -1.72 12.68 -31.04
CA THR A 44 -2.63 13.80 -31.33
C THR A 44 -2.26 15.03 -30.47
N PRO A 45 -2.56 16.26 -30.92
CA PRO A 45 -2.28 17.48 -30.16
C PRO A 45 -2.78 17.46 -28.71
N THR A 46 -1.90 17.89 -27.81
CA THR A 46 -2.19 18.06 -26.39
C THR A 46 -2.45 19.54 -26.09
N ASN A 47 -3.46 19.85 -25.29
CA ASN A 47 -3.64 21.18 -24.70
C ASN A 47 -4.16 21.07 -23.25
N TRP A 48 -4.32 22.21 -22.58
CA TRP A 48 -4.74 22.26 -21.18
C TRP A 48 -6.12 21.65 -20.87
N LYS A 49 -6.99 21.49 -21.88
CA LYS A 49 -8.30 20.82 -21.77
C LYS A 49 -8.31 19.40 -22.33
N THR A 50 -7.42 19.07 -23.26
CA THR A 50 -7.41 17.78 -23.96
C THR A 50 -6.04 17.13 -23.91
N LYS A 51 -5.98 15.98 -23.24
CA LYS A 51 -4.84 15.06 -23.35
C LYS A 51 -4.79 14.43 -24.74
N GLY A 52 -3.60 14.11 -25.21
CA GLY A 52 -3.34 13.51 -26.51
C GLY A 52 -3.50 11.99 -26.47
N GLU A 53 -3.98 11.43 -27.58
CA GLU A 53 -4.13 10.00 -27.82
C GLU A 53 -2.90 9.47 -28.57
N ARG A 54 -2.56 8.20 -28.35
CA ARG A 54 -1.58 7.49 -29.17
C ARG A 54 -2.29 6.90 -30.39
N ILE A 55 -1.71 7.14 -31.57
CA ILE A 55 -2.19 6.64 -32.84
C ILE A 55 -1.19 5.62 -33.38
N ILE A 56 -1.67 4.45 -33.78
CA ILE A 56 -0.88 3.43 -34.49
C ILE A 56 -1.56 3.16 -35.82
N CYS A 57 -0.81 3.31 -36.91
CA CYS A 57 -1.24 2.99 -38.26
C CYS A 57 -0.37 1.85 -38.81
N GLU A 58 -1.00 0.80 -39.31
CA GLU A 58 -0.32 -0.31 -39.97
C GLU A 58 -0.83 -0.45 -41.39
N VAL A 59 0.09 -0.55 -42.34
CA VAL A 59 -0.19 -0.67 -43.76
C VAL A 59 0.04 -2.11 -44.18
N ALA A 60 -1.00 -2.74 -44.71
CA ALA A 60 -0.94 -4.07 -45.28
C ALA A 60 -1.28 -3.99 -46.78
N GLU A 61 -1.16 -5.13 -47.47
CA GLU A 61 -1.55 -5.20 -48.87
C GLU A 61 -3.07 -5.05 -49.01
N GLY A 62 -3.50 -3.98 -49.67
CA GLY A 62 -4.91 -3.68 -49.90
C GLY A 62 -5.67 -3.14 -48.69
N SER A 63 -5.02 -2.91 -47.54
CA SER A 63 -5.70 -2.31 -46.38
C SER A 63 -4.78 -1.50 -45.46
N VAL A 64 -5.34 -0.47 -44.83
CA VAL A 64 -4.72 0.30 -43.74
C VAL A 64 -5.52 0.09 -42.48
N TYR A 65 -4.84 -0.31 -41.40
CA TYR A 65 -5.38 -0.41 -40.06
C TYR A 65 -4.97 0.82 -39.24
N ILE A 66 -5.93 1.43 -38.52
CA ILE A 66 -5.68 2.57 -37.65
C ILE A 66 -6.26 2.29 -36.26
N LEU A 67 -5.46 2.54 -35.23
CA LEU A 67 -5.80 2.41 -33.82
C LEU A 67 -5.57 3.75 -33.11
N SER A 68 -6.56 4.20 -32.34
CA SER A 68 -6.44 5.34 -31.43
C SER A 68 -6.69 4.87 -29.99
N GLU A 69 -5.77 5.19 -29.08
CA GLU A 69 -5.87 4.79 -27.67
C GLU A 69 -5.44 5.86 -26.68
N MET A 70 -6.11 5.81 -25.52
CA MET A 70 -5.80 6.65 -24.35
C MET A 70 -4.57 6.13 -23.62
N VAL A 71 -3.59 7.01 -23.38
CA VAL A 71 -2.31 6.66 -22.75
C VAL A 71 -2.02 7.37 -21.43
N ASN A 72 -2.97 8.16 -20.89
CA ASN A 72 -2.75 9.00 -19.70
C ASN A 72 -3.59 8.55 -18.49
N GLY A 73 -3.87 7.24 -18.39
CA GLY A 73 -4.59 6.62 -17.27
C GLY A 73 -6.11 6.80 -17.29
N GLU A 74 -6.69 7.20 -18.42
CA GLU A 74 -8.14 7.32 -18.57
C GLU A 74 -8.85 5.96 -18.51
N ILE A 75 -10.01 5.93 -17.84
CA ILE A 75 -10.79 4.72 -17.57
C ILE A 75 -11.83 4.42 -18.66
N ALA A 76 -12.31 5.44 -19.40
CA ALA A 76 -13.31 5.31 -20.45
C ALA A 76 -13.23 6.45 -21.49
N ASP A 77 -13.55 6.17 -22.77
CA ASP A 77 -13.64 7.18 -23.84
C ASP A 77 -15.04 7.82 -23.91
N ILE A 78 -15.38 8.59 -22.87
CA ILE A 78 -16.70 9.22 -22.72
C ILE A 78 -16.98 10.22 -23.86
N SER A 79 -15.94 10.95 -24.28
CA SER A 79 -16.02 11.94 -25.36
C SER A 79 -15.96 11.35 -26.78
N LYS A 80 -15.83 10.01 -26.92
CA LYS A 80 -15.67 9.31 -28.19
C LYS A 80 -14.51 9.85 -29.04
N LYS A 81 -13.43 10.30 -28.40
CA LYS A 81 -12.25 10.88 -29.06
C LYS A 81 -11.56 9.86 -29.95
N ASN A 82 -11.36 8.64 -29.46
CA ASN A 82 -10.69 7.60 -30.22
C ASN A 82 -11.49 7.24 -31.47
N LYS A 83 -12.82 7.16 -31.33
CA LYS A 83 -13.72 6.95 -32.45
C LYS A 83 -13.59 8.07 -33.49
N LYS A 84 -13.62 9.33 -33.03
CA LYS A 84 -13.49 10.51 -33.92
C LYS A 84 -12.13 10.57 -34.61
N ASN A 85 -11.04 10.21 -33.92
CA ASN A 85 -9.71 10.17 -34.51
C ASN A 85 -9.63 9.15 -35.65
N CYS A 86 -10.12 7.93 -35.43
CA CYS A 86 -10.19 6.91 -36.48
C CYS A 86 -11.07 7.37 -37.65
N GLU A 87 -12.27 7.89 -37.38
CA GLU A 87 -13.18 8.38 -38.43
C GLU A 87 -12.56 9.53 -39.25
N ASN A 88 -11.87 10.47 -38.59
CA ASN A 88 -11.18 11.58 -39.25
C ASN A 88 -10.03 11.07 -40.13
N PHE A 89 -9.23 10.13 -39.63
CA PHE A 89 -8.15 9.51 -40.41
C PHE A 89 -8.72 8.78 -41.62
N CYS A 90 -9.74 7.94 -41.44
CA CYS A 90 -10.35 7.19 -42.52
C CYS A 90 -10.96 8.09 -43.59
N SER A 91 -11.67 9.14 -43.16
CA SER A 91 -12.31 10.09 -44.07
C SER A 91 -11.27 10.87 -44.88
N LEU A 92 -10.17 11.29 -44.24
CA LEU A 92 -9.13 12.05 -44.90
C LEU A 92 -8.28 11.15 -45.83
N PHE A 93 -7.88 9.96 -45.37
CA PHE A 93 -7.14 9.00 -46.18
C PHE A 93 -7.87 8.62 -47.48
N ALA A 94 -9.19 8.47 -47.43
CA ALA A 94 -10.00 8.13 -48.61
C ALA A 94 -10.04 9.24 -49.68
N ILE A 95 -9.80 10.50 -49.31
CA ILE A 95 -9.85 11.66 -50.22
C ILE A 95 -8.48 12.25 -50.52
N THR A 96 -7.44 11.90 -49.75
CA THR A 96 -6.08 12.37 -49.97
C THR A 96 -5.51 11.68 -51.21
N ASN A 97 -5.09 12.48 -52.18
CA ASN A 97 -4.34 11.96 -53.33
C ASN A 97 -2.98 11.44 -52.85
N PRO A 98 -2.58 10.22 -53.26
CA PRO A 98 -1.27 9.68 -52.92
C PRO A 98 -0.17 10.61 -53.42
N PRO A 99 0.88 10.87 -52.62
CA PRO A 99 2.04 11.60 -53.10
C PRO A 99 2.68 10.81 -54.26
N ALA A 100 3.12 11.52 -55.30
CA ALA A 100 3.73 10.95 -56.50
C ALA A 100 4.99 11.73 -56.92
N GLY A 101 5.86 11.10 -57.69
CA GLY A 101 7.11 11.71 -58.18
C GLY A 101 7.98 12.26 -57.05
N GLU A 102 8.48 13.49 -57.19
CA GLU A 102 9.33 14.15 -56.19
C GLU A 102 8.67 14.27 -54.80
N ALA A 103 7.33 14.39 -54.74
CA ALA A 103 6.63 14.47 -53.46
C ALA A 103 6.68 13.15 -52.69
N LEU A 104 6.49 12.02 -53.40
CA LEU A 104 6.61 10.68 -52.82
C LEU A 104 8.04 10.44 -52.32
N GLU A 105 9.03 10.85 -53.10
CA GLU A 105 10.44 10.69 -52.74
C GLU A 105 10.81 11.48 -51.47
N ARG A 106 10.32 12.72 -51.34
CA ARG A 106 10.52 13.52 -50.11
C ARG A 106 9.87 12.89 -48.88
N VAL A 107 8.62 12.43 -48.98
CA VAL A 107 7.91 11.81 -47.85
C VAL A 107 8.59 10.51 -47.45
N ASN A 108 8.97 9.67 -48.42
CA ASN A 108 9.70 8.45 -48.16
C ASN A 108 11.05 8.74 -47.46
N GLN A 109 11.78 9.78 -47.86
CA GLN A 109 13.00 10.18 -47.15
C GLN A 109 12.74 10.60 -45.70
N GLU A 110 11.64 11.30 -45.39
CA GLU A 110 11.25 11.62 -44.01
C GLU A 110 10.91 10.36 -43.20
N ILE A 111 10.15 9.43 -43.79
CA ILE A 111 9.81 8.15 -43.16
C ILE A 111 11.07 7.32 -42.91
N THR A 112 12.00 7.25 -43.87
CA THR A 112 13.28 6.55 -43.70
C THR A 112 14.10 7.14 -42.56
N ARG A 113 14.19 8.47 -42.44
CA ARG A 113 14.86 9.12 -41.29
C ARG A 113 14.19 8.76 -39.96
N LEU A 114 12.86 8.69 -39.93
CA LEU A 114 12.12 8.26 -38.74
C LEU A 114 12.35 6.78 -38.42
N GLN A 115 12.45 5.91 -39.43
CA GLN A 115 12.78 4.49 -39.27
C GLN A 115 14.19 4.34 -38.68
N GLU A 116 15.17 5.08 -39.20
CA GLU A 116 16.53 5.12 -38.67
C GLU A 116 16.55 5.58 -37.21
N SER A 117 15.86 6.68 -36.87
CA SER A 117 15.79 7.15 -35.48
C SER A 117 15.06 6.16 -34.57
N THR A 118 14.01 5.51 -35.06
CA THR A 118 13.26 4.48 -34.33
C THR A 118 14.15 3.27 -34.05
N ALA A 119 14.90 2.80 -35.05
CA ALA A 119 15.84 1.70 -34.90
C ALA A 119 16.95 2.01 -33.90
N ILE A 120 17.52 3.21 -33.94
CA ILE A 120 18.53 3.67 -32.96
C ILE A 120 17.95 3.67 -31.54
N GLN A 121 16.73 4.17 -31.37
CA GLN A 121 16.09 4.21 -30.06
C GLN A 121 15.74 2.82 -29.54
N LEU A 122 15.20 1.94 -30.38
CA LEU A 122 14.93 0.55 -30.01
C LEU A 122 16.22 -0.19 -29.62
N GLN A 123 17.30 -0.02 -30.37
CA GLN A 123 18.60 -0.59 -30.01
C GLN A 123 19.12 -0.06 -28.69
N ALA A 124 18.94 1.25 -28.40
CA ALA A 124 19.32 1.83 -27.12
C ALA A 124 18.47 1.27 -25.96
N ASP A 125 17.16 1.13 -26.15
CA ASP A 125 16.24 0.59 -25.14
C ASP A 125 16.50 -0.91 -24.90
N GLU A 126 16.79 -1.69 -25.94
CA GLU A 126 17.17 -3.11 -25.84
C GLU A 126 18.53 -3.28 -25.14
N ALA A 127 19.52 -2.46 -25.49
CA ALA A 127 20.81 -2.44 -24.81
C ALA A 127 20.66 -2.09 -23.33
N GLU A 128 19.81 -1.11 -23.00
CA GLU A 128 19.51 -0.72 -21.62
C GLU A 128 18.80 -1.86 -20.86
N ALA A 129 17.79 -2.49 -21.46
CA ALA A 129 17.09 -3.62 -20.86
C ALA A 129 18.02 -4.82 -20.63
N GLU A 130 18.96 -5.06 -21.54
CA GLU A 130 19.95 -6.13 -21.40
C GLU A 130 21.02 -5.79 -20.36
N GLU A 131 21.50 -4.55 -20.29
CA GLU A 131 22.41 -4.10 -19.23
C GLU A 131 21.75 -4.24 -17.85
N LEU A 132 20.47 -3.82 -17.73
CA LEU A 132 19.70 -3.97 -16.52
C LEU A 132 19.52 -5.45 -16.14
N ASN A 133 19.19 -6.29 -17.12
CA ASN A 133 19.04 -7.71 -16.92
C ASN A 133 20.37 -8.37 -16.50
N GLN A 134 21.50 -7.98 -17.07
CA GLN A 134 22.82 -8.49 -16.66
C GLN A 134 23.20 -8.04 -15.24
N ALA A 135 22.86 -6.81 -14.87
CA ALA A 135 23.13 -6.27 -13.55
C ALA A 135 22.24 -6.90 -12.46
N MET A 136 20.97 -7.17 -12.79
CA MET A 136 19.96 -7.56 -11.81
C MET A 136 19.47 -9.02 -11.93
N ASN A 137 19.87 -9.73 -12.98
CA ASN A 137 19.50 -11.12 -13.29
C ASN A 137 17.97 -11.35 -13.41
N LEU A 138 17.24 -10.40 -13.99
CA LEU A 138 15.77 -10.40 -14.03
C LEU A 138 15.16 -11.53 -14.88
N LYS A 139 15.74 -11.83 -16.06
CA LYS A 139 15.25 -12.86 -16.99
C LYS A 139 15.54 -14.29 -16.52
N GLY A 140 16.62 -14.49 -15.76
CA GLY A 140 17.10 -15.82 -15.36
C GLY A 140 16.60 -16.31 -14.00
N SER A 141 15.89 -15.46 -13.24
CA SER A 141 15.45 -15.76 -11.89
C SER A 141 13.96 -16.04 -11.78
N ASN A 142 13.59 -16.82 -10.76
CA ASN A 142 12.21 -16.99 -10.33
C ASN A 142 11.99 -16.29 -8.98
N LEU A 143 10.76 -15.85 -8.73
CA LEU A 143 10.35 -15.16 -7.49
C LEU A 143 9.81 -16.16 -6.46
N ASN A 144 10.34 -17.38 -6.47
CA ASN A 144 9.76 -18.51 -5.75
C ASN A 144 9.73 -18.26 -4.24
N LEU A 145 10.82 -17.74 -3.67
CA LEU A 145 10.88 -17.48 -2.23
C LEU A 145 9.97 -16.31 -1.84
N THR A 146 9.93 -15.25 -2.65
CA THR A 146 9.00 -14.14 -2.45
C THR A 146 7.56 -14.65 -2.38
N TYR A 147 7.15 -15.47 -3.36
CA TYR A 147 5.81 -16.05 -3.38
C TYR A 147 5.56 -17.02 -2.23
N VAL A 148 6.54 -17.83 -1.83
CA VAL A 148 6.42 -18.72 -0.66
C VAL A 148 6.19 -17.91 0.62
N ILE A 149 6.96 -16.85 0.85
CA ILE A 149 6.79 -16.00 2.02
C ILE A 149 5.41 -15.33 1.98
N MET A 150 4.98 -14.82 0.83
CA MET A 150 3.65 -14.22 0.68
C MET A 150 2.54 -15.24 0.99
N ALA A 151 2.64 -16.45 0.44
CA ALA A 151 1.68 -17.51 0.66
C ALA A 151 1.60 -17.90 2.15
N LEU A 152 2.74 -18.01 2.85
CA LEU A 152 2.78 -18.29 4.28
C LEU A 152 2.07 -17.19 5.08
N ASN A 153 2.30 -15.92 4.77
CA ASN A 153 1.63 -14.80 5.41
C ASN A 153 0.11 -14.83 5.21
N ILE A 154 -0.34 -15.10 3.98
CA ILE A 154 -1.75 -15.21 3.65
C ILE A 154 -2.40 -16.38 4.39
N ILE A 155 -1.75 -17.54 4.42
CA ILE A 155 -2.25 -18.74 5.11
C ILE A 155 -2.36 -18.46 6.62
N VAL A 156 -1.32 -17.91 7.25
CA VAL A 156 -1.35 -17.58 8.68
C VAL A 156 -2.47 -16.59 8.98
N PHE A 157 -2.64 -15.56 8.16
CA PHE A 157 -3.72 -14.60 8.33
C PHE A 157 -5.12 -15.24 8.23
N ILE A 158 -5.35 -16.13 7.26
CA ILE A 158 -6.63 -16.84 7.13
C ILE A 158 -6.91 -17.68 8.39
N LEU A 159 -5.91 -18.43 8.86
CA LEU A 159 -6.07 -19.26 10.06
C LEU A 159 -6.31 -18.43 11.32
N MET A 160 -5.63 -17.28 11.44
CA MET A 160 -5.86 -16.32 12.51
C MET A 160 -7.25 -15.71 12.46
N ALA A 161 -7.74 -15.34 11.28
CA ALA A 161 -9.09 -14.82 11.11
C ALA A 161 -10.15 -15.83 11.56
N ILE A 162 -9.95 -17.12 11.24
CA ILE A 162 -10.81 -18.22 11.72
C ILE A 162 -10.76 -18.36 13.26
N ASP A 163 -9.61 -18.09 13.90
CA ASP A 163 -9.45 -18.11 15.36
C ASP A 163 -9.91 -16.80 16.04
N GLY A 164 -10.56 -15.89 15.31
CA GLY A 164 -11.14 -14.65 15.86
C GLY A 164 -10.17 -13.46 15.92
N ALA A 165 -9.10 -13.46 15.12
CA ALA A 165 -8.17 -12.33 15.06
C ALA A 165 -8.78 -11.05 14.48
N GLY A 166 -9.93 -11.14 13.79
CA GLY A 166 -10.59 -10.04 13.10
C GLY A 166 -9.92 -9.69 11.77
N ILE A 167 -10.74 -9.39 10.76
CA ILE A 167 -10.26 -9.08 9.39
C ILE A 167 -10.03 -7.58 9.21
N ILE A 168 -10.91 -6.75 9.77
CA ILE A 168 -10.84 -5.29 9.66
C ILE A 168 -10.28 -4.69 10.95
N GLU A 169 -10.90 -5.04 12.08
CA GLU A 169 -10.47 -4.60 13.40
C GLU A 169 -9.74 -5.75 14.13
N PRO A 170 -8.43 -5.62 14.38
CA PRO A 170 -7.61 -6.70 14.90
C PRO A 170 -7.82 -6.94 16.40
N ASN A 171 -7.95 -8.21 16.80
CA ASN A 171 -7.96 -8.62 18.20
C ASN A 171 -6.54 -8.88 18.71
N GLY A 172 -5.94 -7.90 19.38
CA GLY A 172 -4.56 -7.99 19.90
C GLY A 172 -4.26 -9.25 20.73
N TYR A 173 -5.23 -9.81 21.46
CA TYR A 173 -5.03 -11.01 22.26
C TYR A 173 -4.82 -12.26 21.42
N VAL A 174 -5.61 -12.42 20.35
CA VAL A 174 -5.42 -13.54 19.40
C VAL A 174 -4.04 -13.41 18.74
N HIS A 175 -3.58 -12.20 18.43
CA HIS A 175 -2.24 -11.99 17.87
C HIS A 175 -1.14 -12.42 18.86
N VAL A 176 -1.28 -12.09 20.15
CA VAL A 176 -0.35 -12.54 21.20
C VAL A 176 -0.40 -14.05 21.36
N LYS A 177 -1.58 -14.69 21.31
CA LYS A 177 -1.72 -16.15 21.32
C LYS A 177 -0.97 -16.80 20.14
N TRP A 178 -1.07 -16.21 18.95
CA TRP A 178 -0.46 -16.71 17.72
C TRP A 178 1.03 -16.46 17.58
N GLY A 179 1.60 -15.52 18.34
CA GLY A 179 3.05 -15.30 18.34
C GLY A 179 3.52 -13.89 18.02
N SER A 180 2.66 -12.88 18.10
CA SER A 180 3.13 -11.51 17.95
C SER A 180 4.24 -11.20 18.97
N ASN A 181 5.10 -10.26 18.60
CA ASN A 181 6.19 -9.83 19.44
C ASN A 181 5.61 -8.99 20.58
N PHE A 182 5.63 -9.56 21.77
CA PHE A 182 5.07 -8.96 22.98
C PHE A 182 6.07 -9.12 24.11
N GLY A 183 6.69 -8.02 24.52
CA GLY A 183 7.82 -7.98 25.45
C GLY A 183 7.70 -8.90 26.66
N PRO A 184 6.60 -8.84 27.43
CA PRO A 184 6.41 -9.69 28.60
C PRO A 184 6.52 -11.20 28.32
N LEU A 185 6.15 -11.68 27.13
CA LEU A 185 6.26 -13.09 26.76
C LEU A 185 7.56 -13.39 26.02
N THR A 186 7.97 -12.53 25.09
CA THR A 186 9.22 -12.71 24.32
C THR A 186 10.44 -12.75 25.24
N MET A 187 10.48 -11.88 26.24
CA MET A 187 11.60 -11.71 27.18
C MET A 187 11.49 -12.58 28.44
N SER A 188 10.45 -13.42 28.54
CA SER A 188 10.26 -14.37 29.66
C SER A 188 10.32 -15.84 29.22
N GLY A 189 10.57 -16.13 27.94
CA GLY A 189 10.80 -17.49 27.46
C GLY A 189 10.37 -17.77 26.03
N ASP A 190 9.45 -16.97 25.46
CA ASP A 190 8.93 -17.18 24.11
C ASP A 190 9.76 -16.46 23.05
N TRP A 191 11.06 -16.71 23.02
CA TRP A 191 12.02 -16.07 22.10
C TRP A 191 11.66 -16.26 20.62
N TRP A 192 10.92 -17.32 20.30
CA TRP A 192 10.42 -17.63 18.95
C TRP A 192 9.45 -16.56 18.42
N ARG A 193 8.91 -15.69 19.29
CA ARG A 193 8.12 -14.51 18.93
C ARG A 193 8.89 -13.50 18.10
N LEU A 194 10.22 -13.43 18.23
CA LEU A 194 11.08 -12.60 17.37
C LEU A 194 11.04 -13.00 15.89
N PHE A 195 10.68 -14.25 15.60
CA PHE A 195 10.56 -14.76 14.24
C PHE A 195 9.10 -14.83 13.77
N THR A 196 8.22 -15.40 14.59
CA THR A 196 6.81 -15.65 14.19
C THR A 196 6.02 -14.36 13.94
N ASN A 197 6.34 -13.27 14.64
CA ASN A 197 5.68 -11.97 14.42
C ASN A 197 5.79 -11.48 12.96
N MET A 198 6.82 -11.91 12.22
CA MET A 198 7.03 -11.57 10.82
C MET A 198 5.95 -12.15 9.89
N PHE A 199 5.13 -13.08 10.39
CA PHE A 199 4.08 -13.77 9.62
C PHE A 199 2.66 -13.43 10.10
N ILE A 200 2.53 -12.62 11.16
CA ILE A 200 1.26 -12.27 11.81
C ILE A 200 0.87 -10.85 11.40
N HIS A 201 -0.40 -10.60 11.08
CA HIS A 201 -0.85 -9.31 10.55
C HIS A 201 -2.12 -8.81 11.24
N PHE A 202 -2.08 -7.54 11.66
CA PHE A 202 -3.23 -6.80 12.19
C PHE A 202 -4.19 -6.37 11.07
N GLY A 203 -5.07 -7.26 10.65
CA GLY A 203 -6.11 -6.99 9.65
C GLY A 203 -5.64 -7.04 8.18
N LEU A 204 -6.62 -6.99 7.28
CA LEU A 204 -6.45 -7.27 5.85
C LEU A 204 -5.66 -6.19 5.11
N ILE A 205 -5.92 -4.90 5.40
CA ILE A 205 -5.21 -3.79 4.75
C ILE A 205 -3.73 -3.85 5.10
N HIS A 206 -3.40 -4.16 6.37
CA HIS A 206 -2.03 -4.30 6.81
C HIS A 206 -1.33 -5.47 6.09
N LEU A 207 -1.99 -6.63 5.97
CA LEU A 207 -1.47 -7.74 5.16
C LEU A 207 -1.26 -7.34 3.70
N ALA A 208 -2.27 -6.78 3.05
CA ALA A 208 -2.22 -6.43 1.62
C ALA A 208 -1.07 -5.46 1.31
N MET A 209 -0.89 -4.43 2.15
CA MET A 209 0.21 -3.49 2.01
C MET A 209 1.57 -4.17 2.20
N ASN A 210 1.72 -5.05 3.19
CA ASN A 210 2.96 -5.82 3.36
C ASN A 210 3.29 -6.71 2.17
N MET A 211 2.29 -7.40 1.62
CA MET A 211 2.46 -8.28 0.46
C MET A 211 2.83 -7.46 -0.79
N TYR A 212 2.21 -6.30 -0.98
CA TYR A 212 2.58 -5.37 -2.05
C TYR A 212 4.04 -4.91 -1.91
N CYS A 213 4.45 -4.45 -0.72
CA CYS A 213 5.81 -3.98 -0.48
C CYS A 213 6.85 -5.10 -0.61
N LEU A 214 6.54 -6.30 -0.07
CA LEU A 214 7.39 -7.47 -0.20
C LEU A 214 7.57 -7.88 -1.66
N TYR A 215 6.49 -7.88 -2.45
CA TYR A 215 6.56 -8.18 -3.88
C TYR A 215 7.45 -7.17 -4.61
N ASN A 216 7.26 -5.86 -4.38
CA ASN A 216 8.05 -4.80 -5.01
C ASN A 216 9.55 -4.89 -4.66
N ALA A 217 9.91 -5.28 -3.44
CA ALA A 217 11.30 -5.55 -3.10
C ALA A 217 11.79 -6.87 -3.73
N GLY A 218 10.95 -7.90 -3.71
CA GLY A 218 11.22 -9.25 -4.21
C GLY A 218 11.57 -9.31 -5.69
N ILE A 219 10.82 -8.59 -6.55
CA ILE A 219 11.04 -8.56 -8.02
C ILE A 219 12.46 -8.14 -8.42
N TYR A 220 13.15 -7.39 -7.55
CA TYR A 220 14.52 -6.91 -7.80
C TYR A 220 15.54 -7.68 -6.97
N LEU A 221 15.28 -7.88 -5.67
CA LEU A 221 16.27 -8.44 -4.75
C LEU A 221 16.44 -9.94 -4.88
N GLU A 222 15.37 -10.71 -5.06
CA GLU A 222 15.50 -12.17 -5.18
C GLU A 222 16.33 -12.56 -6.42
N PRO A 223 16.10 -11.96 -7.60
CA PRO A 223 16.97 -12.15 -8.76
C PRO A 223 18.44 -11.78 -8.55
N MET A 224 18.69 -10.63 -7.91
CA MET A 224 20.04 -10.14 -7.65
C MET A 224 20.82 -10.97 -6.64
N LEU A 225 20.15 -11.40 -5.57
CA LEU A 225 20.79 -12.03 -4.43
C LEU A 225 20.78 -13.56 -4.53
N GLY A 226 19.79 -14.10 -5.23
CA GLY A 226 19.38 -15.49 -5.16
C GLY A 226 18.66 -15.83 -3.84
N LYS A 227 17.93 -16.95 -3.85
CA LYS A 227 17.06 -17.39 -2.75
C LYS A 227 17.72 -17.43 -1.36
N PHE A 228 18.99 -17.85 -1.25
CA PHE A 228 19.64 -18.02 0.06
C PHE A 228 20.02 -16.70 0.72
N ARG A 229 20.57 -15.74 -0.04
CA ARG A 229 20.87 -14.40 0.47
C ARG A 229 19.59 -13.65 0.78
N PHE A 230 18.58 -13.77 -0.07
CA PHE A 230 17.27 -13.20 0.17
C PHE A 230 16.66 -13.74 1.48
N ALA A 231 16.65 -15.06 1.68
CA ALA A 231 16.14 -15.70 2.89
C ALA A 231 16.87 -15.20 4.15
N ILE A 232 18.21 -15.19 4.13
CA ILE A 232 19.00 -14.76 5.29
C ILE A 232 18.79 -13.28 5.59
N ALA A 233 18.77 -12.41 4.57
CA ALA A 233 18.47 -11.00 4.80
C ALA A 233 17.08 -10.81 5.38
N TYR A 234 16.04 -11.45 4.82
CA TYR A 234 14.66 -11.32 5.30
C TYR A 234 14.54 -11.76 6.76
N VAL A 235 15.06 -12.93 7.11
CA VAL A 235 15.00 -13.48 8.47
C VAL A 235 15.84 -12.66 9.44
N SER A 236 17.09 -12.35 9.09
CA SER A 236 17.99 -11.63 10.00
C SER A 236 17.50 -10.21 10.27
N THR A 237 17.07 -9.47 9.24
CA THR A 237 16.56 -8.11 9.43
C THR A 237 15.22 -8.11 10.17
N GLY A 238 14.35 -9.10 9.96
CA GLY A 238 13.12 -9.25 10.73
C GLY A 238 13.35 -9.50 12.22
N ILE A 239 14.29 -10.38 12.58
CA ILE A 239 14.68 -10.63 13.97
C ILE A 239 15.28 -9.37 14.59
N LEU A 240 16.19 -8.69 13.90
CA LEU A 240 16.83 -7.46 14.40
C LEU A 240 15.82 -6.31 14.54
N ALA A 241 14.88 -6.16 13.60
CA ALA A 241 13.75 -5.24 13.71
C ALA A 241 12.90 -5.52 14.95
N SER A 242 12.61 -6.80 15.21
CA SER A 242 11.85 -7.22 16.40
C SER A 242 12.58 -6.88 17.71
N LEU A 243 13.91 -7.02 17.75
CA LEU A 243 14.71 -6.60 18.90
C LEU A 243 14.72 -5.09 19.09
N VAL A 244 14.83 -4.31 18.01
CA VAL A 244 14.79 -2.84 18.08
C VAL A 244 13.43 -2.36 18.59
N SER A 245 12.33 -3.01 18.17
CA SER A 245 11.00 -2.76 18.73
C SER A 245 10.95 -3.00 20.24
N LEU A 246 11.44 -4.15 20.72
CA LEU A 246 11.51 -4.43 22.17
C LEU A 246 12.39 -3.44 22.94
N TRP A 247 13.49 -2.98 22.34
CA TRP A 247 14.40 -2.03 22.97
C TRP A 247 13.83 -0.62 23.03
N TRP A 248 13.06 -0.21 22.02
CA TRP A 248 12.54 1.15 21.89
C TRP A 248 11.33 1.40 22.79
N HIS A 249 10.44 0.42 22.93
CA HIS A 249 9.20 0.58 23.68
C HIS A 249 9.42 0.28 25.16
N SER A 250 9.21 1.28 26.02
CA SER A 250 9.31 1.13 27.48
C SER A 250 8.10 0.43 28.10
N GLU A 251 6.95 0.51 27.44
CA GLU A 251 5.71 -0.18 27.84
C GLU A 251 5.48 -1.42 26.96
N PRO A 252 4.75 -2.45 27.44
CA PRO A 252 4.42 -3.63 26.64
C PRO A 252 3.68 -3.29 25.34
N ALA A 253 4.42 -3.27 24.23
CA ALA A 253 3.88 -3.11 22.89
C ALA A 253 3.62 -4.47 22.24
N ASN A 254 2.47 -4.59 21.57
CA ASN A 254 2.14 -5.75 20.74
C ASN A 254 2.47 -5.43 19.28
N SER A 255 3.53 -6.05 18.76
CA SER A 255 4.05 -5.78 17.42
C SER A 255 4.02 -7.03 16.55
N ALA A 256 3.52 -6.90 15.32
CA ALA A 256 3.47 -7.96 14.33
C ALA A 256 3.40 -7.38 12.92
N GLY A 257 3.90 -8.13 11.95
CA GLY A 257 3.87 -7.79 10.54
C GLY A 257 5.20 -8.11 9.87
N ALA A 258 5.14 -8.44 8.59
CA ALA A 258 6.34 -8.62 7.78
C ALA A 258 7.15 -7.32 7.63
N SER A 259 6.59 -6.16 7.98
CA SER A 259 7.12 -4.84 7.64
C SER A 259 8.52 -4.58 8.18
N GLY A 260 8.89 -5.09 9.35
CA GLY A 260 10.26 -4.95 9.86
C GLY A 260 11.29 -5.61 8.94
N ALA A 261 11.01 -6.85 8.49
CA ALA A 261 11.83 -7.56 7.52
C ALA A 261 11.79 -6.89 6.14
N VAL A 262 10.61 -6.43 5.69
CA VAL A 262 10.46 -5.72 4.41
C VAL A 262 11.27 -4.43 4.39
N PHE A 263 11.23 -3.60 5.44
CA PHE A 263 12.10 -2.43 5.57
C PHE A 263 13.59 -2.83 5.57
N GLY A 264 13.93 -3.97 6.16
CA GLY A 264 15.26 -4.56 6.03
C GLY A 264 15.64 -4.90 4.60
N MET A 265 14.74 -5.50 3.83
CA MET A 265 14.96 -5.76 2.41
C MET A 265 15.14 -4.45 1.62
N TYR A 266 14.37 -3.39 1.92
CA TYR A 266 14.60 -2.07 1.35
C TYR A 266 15.94 -1.46 1.77
N GLY A 267 16.41 -1.71 3.00
CA GLY A 267 17.75 -1.32 3.45
C GLY A 267 18.85 -2.03 2.65
N VAL A 268 18.70 -3.33 2.40
CA VAL A 268 19.60 -4.09 1.52
C VAL A 268 19.58 -3.50 0.12
N PHE A 269 18.40 -3.19 -0.41
CA PHE A 269 18.23 -2.64 -1.75
C PHE A 269 18.89 -1.25 -1.89
N LEU A 270 18.71 -0.38 -0.89
CA LEU A 270 19.38 0.92 -0.85
C LEU A 270 20.89 0.76 -0.91
N THR A 271 21.49 -0.16 -0.15
CA THR A 271 22.94 -0.37 -0.20
C THR A 271 23.42 -0.90 -1.56
N LEU A 272 22.66 -1.81 -2.18
CA LEU A 272 22.95 -2.27 -3.54
C LEU A 272 22.87 -1.14 -4.57
N LEU A 273 21.87 -0.27 -4.46
CA LEU A 273 21.72 0.91 -5.32
C LEU A 273 22.85 1.91 -5.10
N LEU A 274 23.32 2.11 -3.87
CA LEU A 274 24.47 2.98 -3.59
C LEU A 274 25.80 2.40 -4.08
N SER A 275 25.82 1.13 -4.50
CA SER A 275 26.99 0.50 -5.10
C SER A 275 27.09 0.77 -6.61
N LYS A 276 28.21 0.37 -7.24
CA LYS A 276 28.39 0.38 -8.70
C LYS A 276 27.91 -0.90 -9.38
N LEU A 277 27.08 -1.72 -8.70
CA LEU A 277 26.55 -2.97 -9.25
C LEU A 277 25.35 -2.74 -10.17
N ILE A 278 24.65 -1.61 -10.03
CA ILE A 278 23.47 -1.24 -10.83
C ILE A 278 23.84 -0.03 -11.72
N PRO A 279 23.46 -0.03 -13.02
CA PRO A 279 23.71 1.09 -13.94
C PRO A 279 23.15 2.43 -13.42
N GLU A 280 23.87 3.52 -13.68
CA GLU A 280 23.58 4.83 -13.09
C GLU A 280 22.19 5.38 -13.46
N ARG A 281 21.77 5.19 -14.71
CA ARG A 281 20.50 5.70 -15.24
C ARG A 281 19.30 5.09 -14.50
N VAL A 282 19.28 3.76 -14.33
CA VAL A 282 18.22 3.04 -13.63
C VAL A 282 18.31 3.22 -12.12
N ARG A 283 19.53 3.25 -11.58
CA ARG A 283 19.80 3.48 -10.16
C ARG A 283 19.10 4.73 -9.64
N LYS A 284 19.14 5.85 -10.39
CA LYS A 284 18.52 7.11 -9.95
C LYS A 284 17.01 6.99 -9.78
N ALA A 285 16.32 6.39 -10.74
CA ALA A 285 14.87 6.22 -10.69
C ALA A 285 14.45 5.28 -9.55
N LEU A 286 15.14 4.14 -9.41
CA LEU A 286 14.88 3.18 -8.32
C LEU A 286 15.15 3.80 -6.94
N LEU A 287 16.26 4.53 -6.80
CA LEU A 287 16.60 5.21 -5.54
C LEU A 287 15.54 6.25 -5.16
N GLN A 288 15.07 7.05 -6.12
CA GLN A 288 14.00 8.02 -5.87
C GLN A 288 12.72 7.33 -5.40
N ASN A 289 12.29 6.26 -6.08
CA ASN A 289 11.09 5.52 -5.72
C ASN A 289 11.18 4.91 -4.30
N ILE A 290 12.32 4.30 -3.96
CA ILE A 290 12.51 3.70 -2.63
C ILE A 290 12.59 4.77 -1.55
N MET A 291 13.28 5.89 -1.80
CA MET A 291 13.39 6.97 -0.83
C MET A 291 12.03 7.60 -0.54
N VAL A 292 11.22 7.84 -1.57
CA VAL A 292 9.83 8.33 -1.40
C VAL A 292 9.00 7.32 -0.61
N PHE A 293 9.10 6.04 -0.95
CA PHE A 293 8.40 4.96 -0.24
C PHE A 293 8.77 4.89 1.24
N VAL A 294 10.06 4.85 1.57
CA VAL A 294 10.58 4.77 2.95
C VAL A 294 10.16 6.02 3.73
N ALA A 295 10.34 7.20 3.16
CA ALA A 295 9.96 8.45 3.81
C ALA A 295 8.45 8.51 4.08
N PHE A 296 7.63 8.17 3.08
CA PHE A 296 6.18 8.17 3.22
C PHE A 296 5.71 7.22 4.32
N ASN A 297 6.21 5.98 4.35
CA ASN A 297 5.78 5.00 5.35
C ASN A 297 6.23 5.39 6.77
N LEU A 298 7.45 5.88 6.95
CA LEU A 298 7.93 6.33 8.26
C LEU A 298 7.15 7.56 8.76
N LEU A 299 6.86 8.52 7.89
CA LEU A 299 6.03 9.68 8.21
C LEU A 299 4.59 9.27 8.55
N TYR A 300 4.01 8.34 7.78
CA TYR A 300 2.69 7.81 8.06
C TYR A 300 2.66 7.07 9.41
N GLY A 301 3.71 6.32 9.75
CA GLY A 301 3.84 5.63 11.02
C GLY A 301 3.91 6.53 12.26
N LEU A 302 4.17 7.83 12.10
CA LEU A 302 4.07 8.80 13.20
C LEU A 302 2.63 9.01 13.70
N LYS A 303 1.62 8.59 12.94
CA LYS A 303 0.19 8.70 13.31
C LYS A 303 -0.27 7.67 14.35
N GLY A 304 0.60 6.76 14.78
CA GLY A 304 0.27 5.68 15.72
C GLY A 304 -0.29 4.43 15.03
N GLY A 305 -0.29 3.30 15.74
CA GLY A 305 -0.71 1.99 15.20
C GLY A 305 0.31 1.30 14.30
N ILE A 306 1.48 1.91 14.06
CA ILE A 306 2.59 1.37 13.27
C ILE A 306 3.85 1.36 14.12
N ASP A 307 4.57 0.25 14.11
CA ASP A 307 5.81 0.10 14.84
C ASP A 307 7.01 0.66 14.06
N ASN A 308 7.16 1.99 14.10
CA ASN A 308 8.28 2.68 13.47
C ASN A 308 9.65 2.25 14.02
N ALA A 309 9.73 1.76 15.26
CA ALA A 309 10.98 1.23 15.80
C ALA A 309 11.40 -0.03 15.04
N ALA A 310 10.46 -0.94 14.77
CA ALA A 310 10.72 -2.10 13.91
C ALA A 310 11.11 -1.68 12.49
N HIS A 311 10.46 -0.67 11.89
CA HIS A 311 10.81 -0.20 10.54
C HIS A 311 12.22 0.37 10.47
N VAL A 312 12.59 1.23 11.42
CA VAL A 312 13.95 1.82 11.51
C VAL A 312 14.99 0.74 11.78
N GLY A 313 14.72 -0.17 12.73
CA GLY A 313 15.61 -1.29 13.04
C GLY A 313 15.82 -2.23 11.85
N GLY A 314 14.73 -2.53 11.13
CA GLY A 314 14.76 -3.25 9.87
C GLY A 314 15.65 -2.56 8.85
N LEU A 315 15.34 -1.29 8.53
CA LEU A 315 16.07 -0.51 7.53
C LEU A 315 17.59 -0.47 7.82
N LEU A 316 17.98 -0.15 9.06
CA LEU A 316 19.39 -0.04 9.45
C LEU A 316 20.11 -1.39 9.41
N SER A 317 19.49 -2.45 9.94
CA SER A 317 20.07 -3.80 9.86
C SER A 317 20.18 -4.28 8.42
N GLY A 318 19.20 -3.94 7.59
CA GLY A 318 19.21 -4.17 6.15
C GLY A 318 20.36 -3.47 5.44
N MET A 319 20.61 -2.21 5.76
CA MET A 319 21.75 -1.48 5.18
C MET A 319 23.09 -2.14 5.52
N LEU A 320 23.27 -2.59 6.77
CA LEU A 320 24.48 -3.29 7.23
C LEU A 320 24.67 -4.64 6.52
N ILE A 321 23.61 -5.46 6.46
CA ILE A 321 23.64 -6.75 5.74
C ILE A 321 23.84 -6.52 4.24
N GLY A 322 23.20 -5.49 3.69
CA GLY A 322 23.34 -5.08 2.30
C GLY A 322 24.78 -4.73 1.96
N TYR A 323 25.49 -4.02 2.84
CA TYR A 323 26.90 -3.69 2.64
C TYR A 323 27.77 -4.95 2.58
N ALA A 324 27.52 -5.91 3.48
CA ALA A 324 28.18 -7.20 3.47
C ALA A 324 27.88 -7.97 2.16
N PHE A 325 26.66 -7.93 1.65
CA PHE A 325 26.29 -8.57 0.39
C PHE A 325 26.89 -7.87 -0.83
N THR A 326 26.95 -6.54 -0.87
CA THR A 326 27.66 -5.79 -1.92
C THR A 326 29.11 -6.22 -1.99
N PHE A 327 29.80 -6.29 -0.85
CA PHE A 327 31.16 -6.81 -0.77
C PHE A 327 31.25 -8.26 -1.28
N ALA A 328 30.32 -9.12 -0.84
CA ALA A 328 30.30 -10.53 -1.23
C ALA A 328 30.13 -10.72 -2.75
N LEU A 329 29.26 -9.94 -3.39
CA LEU A 329 28.99 -9.99 -4.83
C LEU A 329 30.19 -9.48 -5.63
N GLN A 330 30.85 -8.41 -5.18
CA GLN A 330 32.07 -7.89 -5.82
C GLN A 330 33.20 -8.92 -5.76
N ARG A 331 33.44 -9.52 -4.58
CA ARG A 331 34.47 -10.57 -4.41
C ARG A 331 34.18 -11.84 -5.19
N GLN A 332 32.91 -12.18 -5.40
CA GLN A 332 32.55 -13.30 -6.27
C GLN A 332 32.89 -13.05 -7.74
N LYS A 333 32.76 -11.81 -8.23
CA LYS A 333 33.24 -11.44 -9.57
C LYS A 333 34.76 -11.62 -9.72
N GLU A 334 35.51 -11.48 -8.61
CA GLU A 334 36.95 -11.76 -8.54
C GLU A 334 37.29 -13.25 -8.32
N GLY A 335 36.28 -14.15 -8.26
CA GLY A 335 36.48 -15.59 -8.07
C GLY A 335 36.59 -16.06 -6.61
N LEU A 336 36.39 -15.19 -5.62
CA LEU A 336 36.45 -15.56 -4.21
C LEU A 336 35.14 -16.22 -3.72
N ARG A 337 35.28 -17.19 -2.81
CA ARG A 337 34.15 -17.86 -2.14
C ARG A 337 33.66 -17.03 -0.96
N THR A 338 32.42 -16.56 -1.02
CA THR A 338 31.78 -15.72 0.03
C THR A 338 30.61 -16.41 0.73
N ALA A 339 30.39 -17.70 0.47
CA ALA A 339 29.29 -18.46 1.05
C ALA A 339 29.35 -18.53 2.60
N TRP A 340 30.53 -18.40 3.20
CA TRP A 340 30.73 -18.36 4.66
C TRP A 340 30.02 -17.17 5.34
N MET A 341 29.72 -16.11 4.60
CA MET A 341 29.07 -14.92 5.14
C MET A 341 27.61 -15.20 5.54
N LEU A 342 26.96 -16.15 4.86
CA LEU A 342 25.59 -16.55 5.15
C LEU A 342 25.44 -17.10 6.58
N PRO A 343 26.14 -18.17 7.00
CA PRO A 343 26.07 -18.64 8.36
C PRO A 343 26.65 -17.62 9.36
N ALA A 344 27.64 -16.80 8.99
CA ALA A 344 28.17 -15.76 9.87
C ALA A 344 27.10 -14.70 10.24
N ILE A 345 26.33 -14.22 9.26
CA ILE A 345 25.23 -13.26 9.50
C ILE A 345 24.13 -13.89 10.36
N ALA A 346 23.76 -15.14 10.07
CA ALA A 346 22.75 -15.87 10.85
C ALA A 346 23.20 -16.06 12.32
N LEU A 347 24.43 -16.54 12.53
CA LEU A 347 24.99 -16.74 13.87
C LEU A 347 25.13 -15.43 14.65
N LEU A 348 25.57 -14.35 13.99
CA LEU A 348 25.65 -13.03 14.61
C LEU A 348 24.26 -12.53 15.03
N THR A 349 23.26 -12.71 14.17
CA THR A 349 21.87 -12.35 14.49
C THR A 349 21.37 -13.10 15.72
N ILE A 350 21.61 -14.42 15.78
CA ILE A 350 21.24 -15.26 16.92
C ILE A 350 21.98 -14.82 18.19
N ALA A 351 23.28 -14.54 18.09
CA ALA A 351 24.09 -14.11 19.23
C ALA A 351 23.61 -12.77 19.79
N VAL A 352 23.28 -11.80 18.92
CA VAL A 352 22.71 -10.51 19.32
C VAL A 352 21.35 -10.69 20.00
N ALA A 353 20.46 -11.50 19.41
CA ALA A 353 19.14 -11.79 19.99
C ALA A 353 19.26 -12.47 21.36
N ALA A 354 20.08 -13.51 21.47
CA ALA A 354 20.29 -14.24 22.71
C ALA A 354 20.89 -13.34 23.80
N GLY A 355 21.90 -12.54 23.47
CA GLY A 355 22.52 -11.59 24.41
C GLY A 355 21.53 -10.53 24.90
N TYR A 356 20.68 -10.00 24.01
CA TYR A 356 19.64 -9.05 24.38
C TYR A 356 18.60 -9.66 25.33
N LEU A 357 18.07 -10.84 24.99
CA LEU A 357 17.06 -11.52 25.82
C LEU A 357 17.61 -11.97 27.17
N GLN A 358 18.90 -12.35 27.24
CA GLN A 358 19.53 -12.73 28.50
C GLN A 358 19.67 -11.54 29.46
N LYS A 359 19.96 -10.35 28.93
CA LYS A 359 20.16 -9.11 29.72
C LYS A 359 18.84 -8.48 30.16
N ASN A 360 17.79 -8.57 29.34
CA ASN A 360 16.53 -7.88 29.56
C ASN A 360 15.40 -8.89 29.82
N LYS A 361 15.45 -9.60 30.95
CA LYS A 361 14.40 -10.58 31.28
C LYS A 361 13.20 -9.91 31.93
N TYR A 362 11.99 -10.31 31.52
CA TYR A 362 10.77 -9.97 32.24
C TYR A 362 10.54 -10.90 33.44
N PRO A 363 9.89 -10.45 34.53
CA PRO A 363 9.53 -11.29 35.66
C PRO A 363 8.62 -12.48 35.26
N LEU A 364 8.90 -13.67 35.82
CA LEU A 364 8.10 -14.88 35.54
C LEU A 364 6.68 -14.83 36.13
N SER A 365 6.45 -14.01 37.15
CA SER A 365 5.12 -13.75 37.70
C SER A 365 4.16 -13.19 36.65
N ASP A 366 4.65 -12.24 35.86
CA ASP A 366 3.86 -11.52 34.86
C ASP A 366 3.50 -12.45 33.70
N ARG A 367 4.44 -13.32 33.31
CA ARG A 367 4.20 -14.40 32.34
C ARG A 367 3.06 -15.32 32.79
N THR A 368 3.07 -15.75 34.05
CA THR A 368 2.10 -16.72 34.56
C THR A 368 0.68 -16.12 34.55
N ALA A 369 0.55 -14.85 34.96
CA ALA A 369 -0.72 -14.13 34.90
C ALA A 369 -1.22 -13.96 33.46
N LEU A 370 -0.34 -13.55 32.53
CA LEU A 370 -0.68 -13.37 31.12
C LEU A 370 -1.09 -14.68 30.43
N LEU A 371 -0.40 -15.79 30.69
CA LEU A 371 -0.76 -17.08 30.13
C LEU A 371 -2.10 -17.60 30.66
N ALA A 372 -2.41 -17.33 31.94
CA ALA A 372 -3.72 -17.65 32.50
C ALA A 372 -4.85 -16.83 31.85
N GLU A 373 -4.58 -15.57 31.50
CA GLU A 373 -5.51 -14.72 30.75
C GLU A 373 -5.72 -15.21 29.31
N LEU A 374 -4.64 -15.59 28.63
CA LEU A 374 -4.67 -16.10 27.24
C LEU A 374 -5.29 -17.49 27.10
N GLY A 375 -5.07 -18.38 28.08
CA GLY A 375 -5.50 -19.79 28.01
C GLY A 375 -7.01 -20.00 28.21
N ASN A 376 -7.72 -19.02 28.78
CA ASN A 376 -9.11 -19.19 29.22
C ASN A 376 -10.17 -18.61 28.27
N ARG A 377 -9.81 -18.04 27.11
CA ARG A 377 -10.80 -17.34 26.26
C ARG A 377 -10.58 -17.58 24.77
N ASN A 378 -11.54 -18.23 24.12
CA ASN A 378 -11.68 -18.17 22.66
C ASN A 378 -12.55 -16.95 22.36
N PHE A 379 -12.00 -15.92 21.73
CA PHE A 379 -12.71 -14.66 21.51
C PHE A 379 -13.61 -14.70 20.26
N LYS A 380 -14.56 -15.63 20.25
CA LYS A 380 -15.36 -15.96 19.05
C LYS A 380 -16.30 -14.85 18.60
N ASP A 381 -16.67 -13.95 19.51
CA ASP A 381 -17.64 -12.89 19.24
C ASP A 381 -17.00 -11.56 18.83
N SER A 382 -15.68 -11.53 18.53
CA SER A 382 -14.98 -10.30 18.13
C SER A 382 -15.63 -9.62 16.92
N ASP A 383 -15.97 -10.36 15.86
CA ASP A 383 -16.62 -9.76 14.68
C ASP A 383 -18.01 -9.18 15.03
N ARG A 384 -18.77 -9.87 15.88
CA ARG A 384 -20.09 -9.40 16.35
C ARG A 384 -19.98 -8.16 17.22
N PHE A 385 -18.89 -8.01 17.97
CA PHE A 385 -18.60 -6.82 18.75
C PHE A 385 -18.29 -5.63 17.84
N ASN A 386 -17.50 -5.84 16.79
CA ASN A 386 -17.18 -4.79 15.83
C ASN A 386 -18.44 -4.31 15.09
N ASP A 387 -19.37 -5.20 14.75
CA ASP A 387 -20.69 -4.80 14.23
C ASP A 387 -21.47 -3.88 15.16
N VAL A 388 -21.30 -4.03 16.48
CA VAL A 388 -21.89 -3.12 17.48
C VAL A 388 -21.17 -1.78 17.48
N LEU A 389 -19.83 -1.76 17.39
CA LEU A 389 -19.04 -0.52 17.30
C LEU A 389 -19.37 0.27 16.02
N ASN A 390 -19.49 -0.40 14.87
CA ASN A 390 -19.90 0.25 13.63
C ASN A 390 -21.30 0.89 13.72
N LYS A 391 -22.24 0.24 14.42
CA LYS A 391 -23.57 0.80 14.68
C LYS A 391 -23.51 1.97 15.66
N PHE A 392 -22.62 1.92 16.64
CA PHE A 392 -22.35 3.03 17.55
C PHE A 392 -21.78 4.24 16.78
N ASP A 393 -20.83 4.05 15.87
CA ASP A 393 -20.29 5.14 15.06
C ASP A 393 -21.33 5.71 14.09
N ALA A 394 -22.13 4.86 13.45
CA ALA A 394 -23.22 5.29 12.57
C ALA A 394 -24.27 6.14 13.30
N MET A 395 -24.50 5.88 14.58
CA MET A 395 -25.43 6.66 15.41
C MET A 395 -25.00 8.14 15.50
N HIS A 396 -23.71 8.43 15.57
CA HIS A 396 -23.23 9.82 15.60
C HIS A 396 -23.68 10.60 14.36
N GLY A 397 -23.65 10.00 13.17
CA GLY A 397 -24.15 10.63 11.95
C GLY A 397 -25.66 10.95 11.99
N VAL A 398 -26.46 10.09 12.63
CA VAL A 398 -27.91 10.32 12.82
C VAL A 398 -28.15 11.47 13.79
N VAL A 399 -27.43 11.49 14.91
CA VAL A 399 -27.57 12.54 15.93
C VAL A 399 -27.10 13.89 15.40
N ASP A 400 -25.93 13.95 14.78
CA ASP A 400 -25.37 15.19 14.23
C ASP A 400 -26.28 15.79 13.15
N ALA A 401 -26.92 14.97 12.31
CA ALA A 401 -27.91 15.43 11.35
C ALA A 401 -29.17 16.02 12.01
N ALA A 402 -29.55 15.53 13.20
CA ALA A 402 -30.75 15.96 13.91
C ALA A 402 -30.54 17.23 14.75
N ILE A 403 -29.37 17.39 15.38
CA ILE A 403 -29.12 18.50 16.33
C ILE A 403 -27.98 19.45 15.90
N GLY A 404 -27.24 19.14 14.84
CA GLY A 404 -26.09 19.92 14.38
C GLY A 404 -26.44 21.15 13.54
N ASP A 405 -27.70 21.31 13.13
CA ASP A 405 -28.16 22.48 12.38
C ASP A 405 -28.29 23.71 13.30
N THR A 406 -27.41 24.69 13.08
CA THR A 406 -27.34 25.93 13.87
C THR A 406 -28.50 26.89 13.61
N THR A 407 -29.37 26.58 12.64
CA THR A 407 -30.56 27.39 12.31
C THR A 407 -31.81 26.95 13.07
N LEU A 408 -31.74 25.85 13.83
CA LEU A 408 -32.87 25.35 14.62
C LEU A 408 -33.29 26.35 15.69
N THR A 409 -34.60 26.57 15.81
CA THR A 409 -35.16 27.26 16.98
C THR A 409 -35.00 26.41 18.24
N TYR A 410 -35.01 27.03 19.42
CA TYR A 410 -34.92 26.29 20.70
C TYR A 410 -36.01 25.22 20.86
N SER A 411 -37.22 25.45 20.34
CA SER A 411 -38.30 24.46 20.35
C SER A 411 -38.01 23.27 19.44
N GLN A 412 -37.49 23.52 18.23
CA GLN A 412 -37.11 22.46 17.29
C GLN A 412 -35.91 21.66 17.80
N LEU A 413 -34.91 22.33 18.38
CA LEU A 413 -33.75 21.68 18.99
C LEU A 413 -34.17 20.79 20.16
N SER A 414 -34.99 21.31 21.08
CA SER A 414 -35.51 20.52 22.21
C SER A 414 -36.29 19.29 21.74
N LYS A 415 -37.10 19.44 20.69
CA LYS A 415 -37.84 18.33 20.07
C LYS A 415 -36.92 17.29 19.42
N ALA A 416 -35.91 17.72 18.66
CA ALA A 416 -34.93 16.83 18.03
C ALA A 416 -34.11 16.04 19.06
N ILE A 417 -33.82 16.66 20.21
CA ILE A 417 -33.16 15.97 21.33
C ILE A 417 -34.05 14.83 21.86
N ASP A 418 -35.33 15.08 22.10
CA ASP A 418 -36.26 14.08 22.65
C ASP A 418 -36.62 12.97 21.67
N GLU A 419 -36.86 13.32 20.41
CA GLU A 419 -37.37 12.38 19.40
C GLU A 419 -36.24 11.62 18.67
N THR A 420 -34.99 12.09 18.74
CA THR A 420 -33.88 11.48 17.99
C THR A 420 -32.63 11.25 18.84
N ALA A 421 -32.05 12.30 19.44
CA ALA A 421 -30.75 12.16 20.09
C ALA A 421 -30.78 11.21 21.31
N LEU A 422 -31.70 11.42 22.24
CA LEU A 422 -31.83 10.58 23.45
C LEU A 422 -32.19 9.12 23.09
N PRO A 423 -33.18 8.83 22.22
CA PRO A 423 -33.48 7.46 21.79
C PRO A 423 -32.31 6.73 21.12
N GLU A 424 -31.56 7.41 20.25
CA GLU A 424 -30.40 6.79 19.58
C GLU A 424 -29.27 6.51 20.57
N PHE A 425 -29.04 7.38 21.56
CA PHE A 425 -28.11 7.08 22.66
C PHE A 425 -28.56 5.88 23.50
N ASP A 426 -29.84 5.77 23.84
CA ASP A 426 -30.35 4.62 24.61
C ASP A 426 -30.26 3.30 23.84
N LYS A 427 -30.52 3.35 22.52
CA LYS A 427 -30.32 2.21 21.63
C LYS A 427 -28.84 1.80 21.56
N ALA A 428 -27.94 2.76 21.40
CA ALA A 428 -26.49 2.51 21.41
C ALA A 428 -26.02 1.92 22.75
N THR A 429 -26.49 2.46 23.88
CA THR A 429 -26.22 1.93 25.22
C THR A 429 -26.69 0.49 25.35
N SER A 430 -27.92 0.20 24.91
CA SER A 430 -28.49 -1.15 24.97
C SER A 430 -27.69 -2.15 24.14
N MET A 431 -27.29 -1.77 22.91
CA MET A 431 -26.44 -2.60 22.07
C MET A 431 -25.08 -2.87 22.73
N LEU A 432 -24.41 -1.85 23.27
CA LEU A 432 -23.12 -2.01 23.95
C LEU A 432 -23.23 -2.89 25.19
N GLN A 433 -24.30 -2.75 25.98
CA GLN A 433 -24.54 -3.59 27.16
C GLN A 433 -24.76 -5.07 26.80
N THR A 434 -25.38 -5.37 25.65
CA THR A 434 -25.55 -6.77 25.21
C THR A 434 -24.22 -7.49 24.95
N THR A 435 -23.15 -6.73 24.70
CA THR A 435 -21.80 -7.28 24.50
C THR A 435 -21.16 -7.84 25.77
N GLY A 436 -21.75 -7.58 26.95
CA GLY A 436 -21.30 -8.19 28.22
C GLY A 436 -21.37 -9.71 28.24
N LYS A 437 -22.15 -10.33 27.32
CA LYS A 437 -22.24 -11.79 27.15
C LYS A 437 -21.31 -12.34 26.06
N TYR A 438 -20.67 -11.45 25.30
CA TYR A 438 -19.83 -11.86 24.18
C TYR A 438 -18.53 -12.45 24.70
N GLU A 439 -18.05 -13.51 24.05
CA GLU A 439 -16.69 -14.00 24.24
C GLU A 439 -15.72 -13.04 23.52
N ILE A 440 -15.39 -11.92 24.16
CA ILE A 440 -14.47 -10.88 23.66
C ILE A 440 -13.39 -10.55 24.69
N SER A 441 -12.38 -9.77 24.27
CA SER A 441 -11.24 -9.47 25.12
C SER A 441 -11.60 -8.61 26.34
N PRO A 442 -10.88 -8.71 27.46
CA PRO A 442 -11.06 -7.81 28.60
C PRO A 442 -10.98 -6.33 28.21
N ALA A 443 -10.04 -5.96 27.33
CA ALA A 443 -9.95 -4.62 26.76
C ALA A 443 -11.22 -4.23 25.96
N SER A 444 -11.80 -5.15 25.19
CA SER A 444 -13.05 -4.90 24.46
C SER A 444 -14.25 -4.71 25.40
N HIS A 445 -14.32 -5.49 26.48
CA HIS A 445 -15.32 -5.28 27.53
C HIS A 445 -15.13 -3.94 28.24
N GLN A 446 -13.88 -3.56 28.53
CA GLN A 446 -13.56 -2.26 29.13
C GLN A 446 -13.93 -1.12 28.18
N LYS A 447 -13.62 -1.24 26.89
CA LYS A 447 -14.03 -0.30 25.84
C LYS A 447 -15.54 -0.14 25.78
N ALA A 448 -16.28 -1.25 25.75
CA ALA A 448 -17.75 -1.22 25.78
C ALA A 448 -18.28 -0.49 27.03
N GLY A 449 -17.68 -0.74 28.19
CA GLY A 449 -18.02 -0.05 29.44
C GLY A 449 -17.77 1.46 29.39
N LEU A 450 -16.61 1.88 28.87
CA LEU A 450 -16.29 3.30 28.68
C LEU A 450 -17.23 3.96 27.65
N LEU A 451 -17.59 3.28 26.57
CA LEU A 451 -18.54 3.81 25.59
C LEU A 451 -19.95 3.95 26.18
N VAL A 452 -20.38 3.04 27.06
CA VAL A 452 -21.62 3.21 27.83
C VAL A 452 -21.52 4.43 28.75
N GLU A 453 -20.43 4.60 29.49
CA GLU A 453 -20.25 5.78 30.35
C GLU A 453 -20.23 7.09 29.54
N TYR A 454 -19.60 7.07 28.37
CA TYR A 454 -19.61 8.19 27.42
C TYR A 454 -21.04 8.55 26.99
N LEU A 455 -21.86 7.56 26.62
CA LEU A 455 -23.26 7.78 26.25
C LEU A 455 -24.08 8.33 27.41
N GLU A 456 -23.84 7.87 28.64
CA GLU A 456 -24.47 8.46 29.82
C GLU A 456 -24.10 9.95 29.98
N GLN A 457 -22.83 10.32 29.78
CA GLN A 457 -22.44 11.73 29.78
C GLN A 457 -23.11 12.51 28.62
N LYS A 458 -23.26 11.91 27.44
CA LYS A 458 -23.98 12.52 26.32
C LYS A 458 -25.46 12.74 26.60
N LYS A 459 -26.12 11.83 27.29
CA LYS A 459 -27.51 12.03 27.74
C LYS A 459 -27.62 13.17 28.76
N VAL A 460 -26.67 13.29 29.69
CA VAL A 460 -26.61 14.44 30.61
C VAL A 460 -26.39 15.75 29.82
N GLU A 461 -25.48 15.75 28.84
CA GLU A 461 -25.24 16.90 27.94
C GLU A 461 -26.54 17.34 27.26
N MET A 462 -27.29 16.40 26.68
CA MET A 462 -28.56 16.67 26.01
C MET A 462 -29.61 17.25 26.95
N ASN A 463 -29.73 16.71 28.16
CA ASN A 463 -30.68 17.23 29.16
C ASN A 463 -30.35 18.67 29.59
N ILE A 464 -29.07 19.02 29.73
CA ILE A 464 -28.64 20.39 30.01
C ILE A 464 -28.95 21.31 28.82
N LEU A 465 -28.70 20.87 27.58
CA LEU A 465 -29.03 21.62 26.37
C LEU A 465 -30.55 21.90 26.27
N LYS A 466 -31.39 20.94 26.64
CA LYS A 466 -32.84 21.16 26.71
C LYS A 466 -33.24 22.21 27.73
N GLN A 467 -32.59 22.25 28.90
CA GLN A 467 -32.86 23.29 29.90
C GLN A 467 -32.42 24.66 29.37
N LEU A 468 -31.25 24.74 28.72
CA LEU A 468 -30.76 25.95 28.07
C LEU A 468 -31.64 26.42 26.90
N CYS A 469 -32.42 25.54 26.26
CA CYS A 469 -33.44 25.95 25.29
C CYS A 469 -34.55 26.79 25.92
N VAL A 470 -34.77 26.69 27.24
CA VAL A 470 -35.74 27.48 28.01
C VAL A 470 -35.05 28.68 28.69
N THR A 471 -33.84 28.48 29.22
CA THR A 471 -33.05 29.51 29.93
C THR A 471 -31.65 29.68 29.30
N PRO A 472 -31.52 30.32 28.12
CA PRO A 472 -30.28 30.32 27.35
C PRO A 472 -29.08 31.00 28.02
N THR A 473 -29.32 31.89 28.98
CA THR A 473 -28.31 32.68 29.67
C THR A 473 -27.99 32.17 31.08
N ASP A 474 -28.45 30.96 31.42
CA ASP A 474 -28.16 30.35 32.73
C ASP A 474 -26.67 29.95 32.82
N GLU A 475 -25.90 30.76 33.54
CA GLU A 475 -24.46 30.57 33.70
C GLU A 475 -24.10 29.25 34.39
N GLN A 476 -24.94 28.79 35.32
CA GLN A 476 -24.69 27.54 36.04
C GLN A 476 -24.84 26.34 35.09
N LEU A 477 -25.86 26.35 34.24
CA LEU A 477 -26.06 25.32 33.22
C LEU A 477 -24.96 25.34 32.15
N LEU A 478 -24.51 26.51 31.71
CA LEU A 478 -23.39 26.64 30.77
C LEU A 478 -22.07 26.10 31.35
N GLN A 479 -21.82 26.32 32.64
CA GLN A 479 -20.67 25.75 33.33
C GLN A 479 -20.77 24.23 33.43
N GLN A 480 -21.93 23.69 33.83
CA GLN A 480 -22.17 22.25 33.88
C GLN A 480 -22.00 21.59 32.51
N LEU A 481 -22.51 22.22 31.45
CA LEU A 481 -22.37 21.74 30.07
C LEU A 481 -20.89 21.57 29.69
N THR A 482 -20.04 22.54 30.05
CA THR A 482 -18.60 22.50 29.78
C THR A 482 -17.90 21.35 30.51
N VAL A 483 -18.26 21.13 31.78
CA VAL A 483 -17.72 20.03 32.59
C VAL A 483 -18.10 18.67 32.01
N VAL A 484 -19.38 18.48 31.67
CA VAL A 484 -19.89 17.22 31.10
C VAL A 484 -19.24 16.93 29.75
N ARG A 485 -19.11 17.93 28.87
CA ARG A 485 -18.42 17.78 27.57
C ARG A 485 -16.96 17.36 27.73
N THR A 486 -16.26 17.97 28.67
CA THR A 486 -14.85 17.64 28.97
C THR A 486 -14.74 16.21 29.47
N LYS A 487 -15.62 15.80 30.39
CA LYS A 487 -15.66 14.44 30.92
C LYS A 487 -15.99 13.42 29.82
N ALA A 488 -17.02 13.67 29.01
CA ALA A 488 -17.39 12.82 27.89
C ALA A 488 -16.21 12.62 26.92
N LYS A 489 -15.54 13.71 26.54
CA LYS A 489 -14.36 13.65 25.67
C LYS A 489 -13.24 12.79 26.28
N ASN A 490 -12.91 12.98 27.55
CA ASN A 490 -11.86 12.22 28.21
C ASN A 490 -12.17 10.71 28.27
N ILE A 491 -13.43 10.34 28.52
CA ILE A 491 -13.87 8.93 28.53
C ILE A 491 -13.76 8.35 27.12
N PHE A 492 -14.21 9.10 26.11
CA PHE A 492 -14.14 8.66 24.71
C PHE A 492 -12.69 8.49 24.24
N ASP A 493 -11.80 9.41 24.59
CA ASP A 493 -10.37 9.33 24.30
C ASP A 493 -9.71 8.12 25.00
N GLN A 494 -10.20 7.71 26.18
CA GLN A 494 -9.76 6.48 26.83
C GLN A 494 -10.28 5.24 26.10
N ALA A 495 -11.54 5.25 25.64
CA ALA A 495 -12.13 4.15 24.89
C ALA A 495 -11.45 3.91 23.54
N ILE A 496 -10.98 4.96 22.85
CA ILE A 496 -10.25 4.86 21.58
C ILE A 496 -8.84 4.25 21.76
N LYS A 497 -8.23 4.39 22.94
CA LYS A 497 -6.90 3.83 23.23
C LYS A 497 -6.91 2.33 23.49
N LEU A 498 -8.09 1.76 23.78
CA LEU A 498 -8.34 0.32 23.95
C LEU A 498 -8.77 -0.29 22.61
#